data_AF-A0A8R2JQ38-F1
#
_entry.id   AF-A0A8R2JQ38-F1
#
_cell.length_a   1.000
_cell.length_b   1.000
_cell.length_c   1.000
_cell.angle_alpha   90.00
_cell.angle_beta   90.00
_cell.angle_gamma   90.00
#
_symmetry.space_group_name_H-M   'P 1'
#
loop_
_entity.id
_entity.type
_entity.pdbx_description
1 polymer ?
#
loop_
_entity_poly.entity_id
_entity_poly.type
_entity_poly.pdbx_seq_one_letter_code
_entity_poly.pdbx_strand_id
1 'polypeptide(L)' 'MCENYFGGGFGIFDIVKTIAPNIAFHMPKTTNILECMWLAKDFGKVEIQQNIINGRLNSITAFYGDFH' A
#
# COMPACT_ATOMS: atom_id res chain seq x y z
N MET A 1 12.93 -2.01 10.12
CA MET A 1 11.57 -1.48 9.86
C MET A 1 11.29 -0.41 10.89
N CYS A 2 10.71 0.72 10.51
CA CYS A 2 10.53 1.85 11.41
C CYS A 2 9.75 1.44 12.66
N GLU A 3 10.37 1.56 13.83
CA GLU A 3 9.74 1.30 15.12
C GLU A 3 8.86 2.49 15.49
N ASN A 4 7.58 2.24 15.75
CA ASN A 4 6.68 3.11 16.52
C ASN A 4 6.33 4.48 15.90
N TYR A 5 5.33 4.52 15.03
CA TYR A 5 4.48 5.71 14.89
C TYR A 5 3.00 5.30 14.85
N PHE A 6 2.32 5.48 15.98
CA PHE A 6 0.87 5.62 16.01
C PHE A 6 0.49 6.72 14.99
N GLY A 7 -0.30 6.37 13.96
CA GLY A 7 -0.65 7.27 12.85
C GLY A 7 0.20 7.16 11.58
N GLY A 8 1.19 6.25 11.53
CA GLY A 8 1.93 5.95 10.28
C GLY A 8 1.15 5.05 9.31
N GLY A 9 1.68 4.87 8.09
CA GLY A 9 1.03 4.07 7.04
C GLY A 9 0.69 2.64 7.47
N PHE A 10 1.56 1.99 8.25
CA PHE A 10 1.29 0.67 8.84
C PHE A 10 0.11 0.67 9.81
N GLY A 11 0.00 1.68 10.67
CA GLY A 11 -1.08 1.78 11.65
C GLY A 11 -2.44 2.06 10.99
N ILE A 12 -2.46 2.96 10.00
CA ILE A 12 -3.67 3.21 9.19
C ILE A 12 -4.10 1.92 8.49
N PHE A 13 -3.15 1.20 7.89
CA PHE A 13 -3.44 -0.04 7.18
C PHE A 13 -3.97 -1.15 8.11
N ASP A 14 -3.41 -1.28 9.31
CA ASP A 14 -3.84 -2.28 10.31
C ASP A 14 -5.29 -2.05 10.77
N ILE A 15 -5.74 -0.79 10.82
CA ILE A 15 -7.15 -0.46 11.08
C ILE A 15 -8.00 -0.76 9.85
N VAL A 16 -7.60 -0.28 8.66
CA VAL A 16 -8.40 -0.40 7.43
C VAL A 16 -8.67 -1.86 7.04
N LYS A 17 -7.71 -2.77 7.23
CA LYS A 17 -7.91 -4.21 6.96
C LYS A 17 -8.98 -4.88 7.82
N THR A 18 -9.36 -4.27 8.95
CA THR A 18 -10.48 -4.75 9.77
C THR A 18 -11.84 -4.28 9.26
N ILE A 19 -11.86 -3.28 8.38
CA ILE A 19 -13.08 -2.62 7.89
C ILE A 19 -13.46 -3.15 6.50
N ALA A 20 -12.48 -3.34 5.62
CA ALA A 20 -12.73 -3.75 4.25
C ALA A 20 -11.79 -4.90 3.81
N PRO A 21 -12.30 -5.90 3.06
CA PRO A 21 -11.49 -7.00 2.56
C PRO A 21 -10.58 -6.59 1.39
N ASN A 22 -10.87 -5.46 0.73
CA ASN A 22 -10.16 -4.96 -0.43
C ASN A 22 -9.71 -3.53 -0.18
N ILE A 23 -8.42 -3.26 -0.36
CA ILE A 23 -7.80 -1.96 -0.02
C ILE A 23 -6.99 -1.46 -1.21
N ALA A 24 -7.26 -0.23 -1.62
CA ALA A 24 -6.42 0.52 -2.55
C ALA A 24 -5.67 1.62 -1.77
N PHE A 25 -4.34 1.53 -1.71
CA PHE A 25 -3.52 2.44 -0.93
C PHE A 25 -2.67 3.32 -1.86
N HIS A 26 -3.02 4.61 -1.98
CA HIS A 26 -2.29 5.58 -2.79
C HIS A 26 -1.15 6.22 -2.01
N MET A 27 0.06 6.22 -2.56
CA MET A 27 1.27 6.62 -1.85
C MET A 27 2.26 7.38 -2.76
N PRO A 28 3.18 8.18 -2.20
CA PRO A 28 4.22 8.85 -2.98
C PRO A 28 5.07 7.87 -3.79
N LYS A 29 5.59 8.32 -4.93
CA LYS A 29 6.50 7.51 -5.79
C LYS A 29 7.79 7.06 -5.10
N THR A 30 8.16 7.69 -3.99
CA THR A 30 9.36 7.38 -3.20
C THR A 30 9.12 6.31 -2.14
N THR A 31 7.88 5.80 -2.01
CA THR A 31 7.55 4.77 -1.03
C THR A 31 8.35 3.50 -1.27
N ASN A 32 8.81 2.89 -0.18
CA ASN A 32 9.55 1.64 -0.22
C ASN A 32 8.62 0.48 -0.61
N ILE A 33 8.85 -0.11 -1.78
CA ILE A 33 8.05 -1.23 -2.29
C ILE A 33 8.10 -2.45 -1.34
N LEU A 34 9.22 -2.66 -0.64
CA LEU A 34 9.33 -3.77 0.32
C LEU A 34 8.39 -3.59 1.52
N GLU A 35 8.09 -2.36 1.92
CA GLU A 35 7.09 -2.08 2.95
C GLU A 35 5.68 -2.36 2.43
N CYS A 36 5.39 -2.02 1.16
CA CYS A 36 4.14 -2.39 0.52
C CYS A 36 3.95 -3.92 0.46
N MET A 37 5.01 -4.67 0.17
CA MET A 37 5.00 -6.14 0.19
C MET A 37 4.79 -6.69 1.60
N TRP A 38 5.37 -6.07 2.63
CA TRP A 38 5.16 -6.48 4.02
C TRP A 38 3.70 -6.33 4.46
N LEU A 39 3.02 -5.26 4.03
CA LEU A 39 1.59 -5.07 4.27
C LEU A 39 0.72 -6.17 3.63
N ALA A 40 1.23 -6.83 2.58
CA ALA A 40 0.53 -7.91 1.88
C ALA A 40 0.56 -9.26 2.63
N LYS A 41 1.25 -9.35 3.78
CA LYS A 41 1.40 -10.62 4.53
C LYS A 41 0.07 -11.32 4.83
N ASP A 42 -0.98 -10.55 5.08
CA ASP A 42 -2.32 -11.05 5.42
C ASP A 42 -3.19 -11.28 4.17
N PHE A 43 -2.73 -10.84 2.99
CA PHE A 43 -3.44 -10.88 1.71
C PHE A 43 -2.80 -11.87 0.69
N GLY A 44 -1.58 -12.32 0.94
CA GLY A 44 -0.81 -13.23 0.07
C GLY A 44 -0.22 -12.59 -1.19
N LYS A 45 -0.86 -11.55 -1.74
CA LYS A 45 -0.37 -10.78 -2.89
C LYS A 45 -0.64 -9.28 -2.72
N VAL A 46 0.12 -8.48 -3.45
CA VAL A 46 -0.15 -7.05 -3.66
C VAL A 46 0.13 -6.71 -5.11
N GLU A 47 -0.77 -5.96 -5.74
CA GLU A 47 -0.53 -5.37 -7.04
C GLU A 47 -0.06 -3.93 -6.88
N ILE A 48 1.06 -3.57 -7.51
CA ILE A 48 1.62 -2.22 -7.46
C ILE A 48 1.43 -1.56 -8.82
N GLN A 49 0.51 -0.59 -8.87
CA GLN A 49 0.31 0.27 -10.03
C GLN A 49 1.19 1.51 -9.93
N GLN A 50 1.92 1.81 -11.01
CA GLN A 50 2.71 3.04 -11.16
C GLN A 50 1.88 4.11 -11.87
N ASN A 51 1.67 5.25 -11.22
CA ASN A 51 0.93 6.37 -11.80
C ASN A 51 1.88 7.29 -12.56
N ILE A 52 1.83 7.22 -13.89
CA ILE A 52 2.69 7.98 -14.79
C ILE A 52 1.87 9.11 -15.42
N ILE A 53 2.33 10.35 -15.25
CA ILE A 53 1.73 11.55 -15.85
C ILE A 53 2.83 12.24 -16.65
N ASN A 54 2.57 12.52 -17.92
CA ASN A 54 3.52 13.12 -18.86
C ASN A 54 4.87 12.40 -18.89
N GLY A 55 4.85 11.07 -18.91
CA GLY A 55 6.06 10.23 -18.94
C GLY A 55 6.87 10.19 -17.64
N ARG A 56 6.37 10.81 -16.56
CA ARG A 56 7.03 10.81 -15.25
C ARG A 56 6.24 10.02 -14.23
N LEU A 57 6.91 9.22 -13.42
CA LEU A 57 6.32 8.60 -12.24
C LEU A 57 5.95 9.68 -11.22
N ASN A 58 4.69 9.70 -10.78
CA ASN A 58 4.16 10.67 -9.81
C ASN A 58 3.83 10.02 -8.47
N SER A 59 3.18 8.86 -8.51
CA SER A 59 2.80 8.11 -7.32
C SER A 59 2.71 6.62 -7.63
N ILE A 60 2.50 5.81 -6.59
CA ILE A 60 2.14 4.40 -6.72
C ILE A 60 0.79 4.16 -6.05
N THR A 61 0.09 3.12 -6.46
CA THR A 61 -1.12 2.63 -5.80
C THR A 61 -0.97 1.14 -5.59
N ALA A 62 -1.06 0.70 -4.34
CA ALA A 62 -0.97 -0.69 -3.94
C ALA A 62 -2.37 -1.25 -3.69
N PHE A 63 -2.72 -2.33 -4.39
CA PHE A 63 -4.00 -3.01 -4.24
C PHE A 63 -3.81 -4.31 -3.47
N TYR A 64 -4.56 -4.44 -2.37
CA TYR A 64 -4.56 -5.58 -1.46
C TYR A 64 -5.95 -6.21 -1.46
N GLY A 65 -6.02 -7.54 -1.58
CA GLY A 65 -7.28 -8.27 -1.70
C GLY A 65 -7.55 -8.72 -3.13
N ASP A 66 -8.82 -8.98 -3.42
CA ASP A 66 -9.26 -9.48 -4.72
C ASP A 66 -10.18 -8.46 -5.40
N PHE A 67 -9.71 -7.91 -6.51
CA PHE A 67 -10.41 -6.91 -7.31
C PHE A 67 -10.92 -7.47 -8.64
N HIS A 68 -11.07 -8.80 -8.73
CA HIS A 68 -11.58 -9.53 -9.89
C HIS A 68 -13.09 -9.75 -9.84
#